data_AF-A0A7C4BRR7-F1
#
_entry.id   AF-A0A7C4BRR7-F1
#
_cell.length_a   1.000
_cell.length_b   1.000
_cell.length_c   1.000
_cell.angle_alpha   90.00
_cell.angle_beta   90.00
_cell.angle_gamma   90.00
#
_symmetry.space_group_name_H-M   'P 1'
#
loop_
_entity.id
_entity.type
_entity.pdbx_description
1 polymer ?
#
loop_
_entity_poly.entity_id
_entity_poly.type
_entity_poly.pdbx_seq_one_letter_code
_entity_poly.pdbx_strand_id
1 'polypeptide(L)'
;DNRFRFGVPVYGCGFLGENSCWLPVFEQMGKQKAKKWLDLWDPSHYLKNATMPMLWVTGTNDFAYPMDSLQKSYRVTKGKRTLCIRVRMPHGHGGAGENPEEIKAFADSILKNGEVLAEITNQGIDKDIIWANFNSSVPIVNAELCFTTDSGDWFNRMWFNEQAELDTVDKKAYAKLPEGTTVAYLNLIDEKGLIVSTEHLNKF
;
A
#
# COMPACT_ATOMS: atom_id res chain seq x y z
N ASP A 1 -7.37 10.45 -17.28
CA ASP A 1 -6.60 11.60 -17.79
C ASP A 1 -5.33 11.06 -18.40
N ASN A 2 -5.16 11.19 -19.71
CA ASN A 2 -4.03 10.64 -20.46
C ASN A 2 -2.79 11.55 -20.43
N ARG A 3 -2.87 12.71 -19.78
CA ARG A 3 -1.76 13.67 -19.69
C ARG A 3 -0.67 13.23 -18.72
N PHE A 4 -1.01 12.41 -17.73
CA PHE A 4 -0.05 11.92 -16.73
C PHE A 4 0.53 10.57 -17.14
N ARG A 5 1.86 10.45 -17.06
CA ARG A 5 2.59 9.20 -17.35
C ARG A 5 2.50 8.18 -16.22
N PHE A 6 2.35 8.64 -14.99
CA PHE A 6 2.20 7.84 -13.78
C PHE A 6 1.63 8.70 -12.64
N GLY A 7 1.27 8.08 -11.52
CA GLY A 7 0.92 8.78 -10.27
C GLY A 7 1.56 8.12 -9.06
N VAL A 8 1.91 8.91 -8.04
CA VAL A 8 2.47 8.40 -6.78
C VAL A 8 1.73 9.02 -5.59
N PRO A 9 0.58 8.46 -5.17
CA PRO A 9 -0.08 8.92 -3.96
C PRO A 9 0.75 8.51 -2.74
N VAL A 10 1.30 9.50 -2.03
CA VAL A 10 1.94 9.31 -0.74
C VAL A 10 0.92 9.64 0.33
N TYR A 11 0.61 8.66 1.18
CA TYR A 11 -0.53 8.71 2.10
C TYR A 11 -1.85 8.95 1.35
N GLY A 12 -1.91 8.74 0.03
CA GLY A 12 -3.06 9.15 -0.77
C GLY A 12 -4.20 8.13 -0.68
N CYS A 13 -5.43 8.62 -0.53
CA CYS A 13 -6.60 7.76 -0.34
C CYS A 13 -7.90 8.45 -0.80
N GLY A 14 -8.85 7.66 -1.32
CA GLY A 14 -10.26 8.00 -1.48
C GLY A 14 -11.10 7.35 -0.38
N PHE A 15 -12.43 7.32 -0.55
CA PHE A 15 -13.36 6.76 0.45
C PHE A 15 -13.26 7.49 1.81
N LEU A 16 -13.00 8.80 1.77
CA LEU A 16 -12.76 9.65 2.93
C LEU A 16 -14.00 9.73 3.84
N GLY A 17 -15.19 9.63 3.25
CA GLY A 17 -16.44 9.59 3.99
C GLY A 17 -16.71 8.28 4.72
N GLU A 18 -15.93 7.23 4.47
CA GLU A 18 -16.08 5.92 5.15
C GLU A 18 -15.12 5.80 6.33
N ASN A 19 -13.82 6.01 6.11
CA ASN A 19 -12.83 5.98 7.18
C ASN A 19 -11.64 6.91 6.85
N SER A 20 -11.57 8.05 7.55
CA SER A 20 -10.46 9.01 7.46
C SER A 20 -10.48 9.98 8.65
N CYS A 21 -9.42 10.77 8.82
CA CYS A 21 -9.41 11.84 9.83
C CYS A 21 -10.41 12.96 9.56
N TRP A 22 -11.06 12.98 8.38
CA TRP A 22 -12.01 14.03 7.98
C TRP A 22 -13.45 13.77 8.47
N LEU A 23 -13.74 12.59 9.02
CA LEU A 23 -15.10 12.26 9.50
C LEU A 23 -15.69 13.31 10.47
N PRO A 24 -14.95 13.84 11.48
CA PRO A 24 -15.48 14.89 12.36
C PRO A 24 -15.79 16.19 11.60
N VAL A 25 -15.03 16.51 10.56
CA VAL A 25 -15.26 17.70 9.71
C VAL A 25 -16.55 17.50 8.90
N PHE A 26 -16.75 16.31 8.31
CA PHE A 26 -17.98 15.99 7.58
C PHE A 26 -19.21 16.00 8.49
N GLU A 27 -19.07 15.56 9.74
CA GLU A 27 -20.13 15.66 10.74
C GLU A 27 -20.51 17.13 11.02
N GLN A 28 -19.52 17.98 11.29
CA GLN A 28 -19.73 19.42 11.53
C GLN A 28 -20.34 20.15 10.32
N MET A 29 -19.98 19.76 9.10
CA MET A 29 -20.56 20.31 7.87
C MET A 29 -22.06 20.02 7.71
N GLY A 30 -22.55 18.95 8.36
CA GLY A 30 -23.90 18.43 8.20
C GLY A 30 -24.09 17.59 6.93
N LYS A 31 -25.01 16.63 7.01
CA LYS A 31 -25.18 15.54 6.02
C LYS A 31 -25.26 16.02 4.57
N GLN A 32 -26.02 17.08 4.27
CA GLN A 32 -26.20 17.55 2.89
C GLN A 32 -24.91 18.12 2.29
N LYS A 33 -24.18 18.95 3.05
CA LYS A 33 -22.94 19.57 2.57
C LYS A 33 -21.83 18.53 2.47
N ALA A 34 -21.70 17.65 3.47
CA ALA A 34 -20.75 16.56 3.46
C ALA A 34 -20.99 15.62 2.27
N LYS A 35 -22.24 15.21 2.02
CA LYS A 35 -22.57 14.38 0.86
C LYS A 35 -22.19 15.07 -0.45
N LYS A 36 -22.60 16.33 -0.63
CA LYS A 36 -22.23 17.10 -1.84
C LYS A 36 -20.71 17.20 -1.99
N TRP A 37 -19.97 17.33 -0.88
CA TRP A 37 -18.52 17.40 -0.93
C TRP A 37 -17.91 16.07 -1.38
N LEU A 38 -18.32 14.97 -0.75
CA LEU A 38 -17.84 13.64 -1.10
C LEU A 38 -18.17 13.29 -2.55
N ASP A 39 -19.40 13.56 -3.01
CA ASP A 39 -19.84 13.31 -4.39
C ASP A 39 -18.98 14.05 -5.44
N LEU A 40 -18.43 15.22 -5.09
CA LEU A 40 -17.70 16.09 -6.01
C LEU A 40 -16.17 16.00 -5.88
N TRP A 41 -15.65 15.64 -4.71
CA TRP A 41 -14.21 15.78 -4.42
C TRP A 41 -13.57 14.55 -3.78
N ASP A 42 -14.34 13.53 -3.40
CA ASP A 42 -13.73 12.29 -2.92
C ASP A 42 -12.94 11.61 -4.05
N PRO A 43 -11.65 11.30 -3.86
CA PRO A 43 -10.83 10.65 -4.88
C PRO A 43 -11.40 9.33 -5.40
N SER A 44 -12.19 8.59 -4.61
CA SER A 44 -12.80 7.31 -5.02
C SER A 44 -13.66 7.43 -6.28
N HIS A 45 -14.28 8.58 -6.53
CA HIS A 45 -15.07 8.82 -7.75
C HIS A 45 -14.19 8.94 -9.01
N TYR A 46 -12.93 9.30 -8.85
CA TYR A 46 -12.01 9.62 -9.94
C TYR A 46 -10.94 8.55 -10.14
N LEU A 47 -10.54 7.85 -9.07
CA LEU A 47 -9.53 6.79 -9.10
C LEU A 47 -9.90 5.66 -10.07
N LYS A 48 -11.19 5.33 -10.23
CA LYS A 48 -11.66 4.39 -11.26
C LYS A 48 -11.33 4.77 -12.72
N ASN A 49 -10.95 6.03 -12.95
CA ASN A 49 -10.55 6.54 -14.26
C ASN A 49 -9.02 6.68 -14.40
N ALA A 50 -8.25 6.36 -13.35
CA ALA A 50 -6.80 6.34 -13.40
C ALA A 50 -6.32 5.06 -14.11
N THR A 51 -5.78 5.24 -15.32
CA THR A 51 -5.28 4.15 -16.18
C THR A 51 -3.75 4.13 -16.29
N MET A 52 -3.08 5.20 -15.85
CA MET A 52 -1.63 5.26 -15.77
C MET A 52 -1.11 4.33 -14.66
N PRO A 53 0.15 3.87 -14.72
CA PRO A 53 0.79 3.18 -13.61
C PRO A 53 0.77 4.01 -12.32
N MET A 54 0.55 3.38 -11.18
CA MET A 54 0.52 4.03 -9.88
C MET A 54 1.36 3.30 -8.83
N LEU A 55 2.16 4.05 -8.08
CA LEU A 55 2.86 3.59 -6.89
C LEU A 55 2.19 4.18 -5.65
N TRP A 56 1.71 3.34 -4.74
CA TRP A 56 1.07 3.78 -3.49
C TRP A 56 2.07 3.66 -2.34
N VAL A 57 2.43 4.79 -1.75
CA VAL A 57 3.41 4.85 -0.64
C VAL A 57 2.69 5.24 0.63
N THR A 58 2.80 4.44 1.70
CA THR A 58 2.13 4.75 2.97
C THR A 58 2.72 3.98 4.16
N GLY A 59 2.26 4.32 5.36
CA GLY A 59 2.53 3.60 6.60
C GLY A 59 1.34 2.78 7.09
N THR A 60 1.61 1.71 7.84
CA THR A 60 0.55 0.88 8.47
C THR A 60 -0.27 1.63 9.52
N ASN A 61 0.28 2.71 10.07
CA ASN A 61 -0.30 3.53 11.15
C ASN A 61 -0.61 4.94 10.67
N ASP A 62 -0.95 5.13 9.40
CA ASP A 62 -1.41 6.43 8.93
C ASP A 62 -2.73 6.82 9.61
N PHE A 63 -2.72 7.91 10.39
CA PHE A 63 -3.90 8.38 11.11
C PHE A 63 -4.92 9.08 10.20
N ALA A 64 -4.47 9.62 9.07
CA ALA A 64 -5.31 10.36 8.15
C ALA A 64 -6.00 9.43 7.15
N TYR A 65 -5.27 8.40 6.71
CA TYR A 65 -5.68 7.51 5.62
C TYR A 65 -5.46 6.03 5.97
N PRO A 66 -6.38 5.45 6.77
CA PRO A 66 -6.25 4.08 7.26
C PRO A 66 -6.22 3.02 6.15
N MET A 67 -5.68 1.84 6.48
CA MET A 67 -5.38 0.80 5.50
C MET A 67 -6.61 0.26 4.74
N ASP A 68 -7.80 0.25 5.34
CA ASP A 68 -9.03 -0.18 4.67
C ASP A 68 -9.47 0.77 3.56
N SER A 69 -9.44 2.08 3.81
CA SER A 69 -9.70 3.10 2.79
C SER A 69 -8.60 3.09 1.71
N LEU A 70 -7.34 2.93 2.10
CA LEU A 70 -6.23 2.77 1.16
C LEU A 70 -6.46 1.57 0.24
N GLN A 71 -6.87 0.43 0.79
CA GLN A 71 -7.13 -0.78 0.01
C GLN A 71 -8.25 -0.61 -0.98
N LYS A 72 -9.37 0.02 -0.59
CA LYS A 72 -10.43 0.37 -1.53
C LYS A 72 -9.89 1.28 -2.64
N SER A 73 -9.02 2.23 -2.29
CA SER A 73 -8.45 3.22 -3.21
C SER A 73 -7.56 2.58 -4.28
N TYR A 74 -6.58 1.75 -3.91
CA TYR A 74 -5.75 1.08 -4.91
C TYR A 74 -6.50 -0.04 -5.65
N ARG A 75 -7.56 -0.61 -5.06
CA ARG A 75 -8.37 -1.64 -5.73
C ARG A 75 -9.26 -1.06 -6.82
N VAL A 76 -9.75 0.16 -6.63
CA VAL A 76 -10.63 0.80 -7.61
C VAL A 76 -9.87 1.41 -8.79
N THR A 77 -8.56 1.65 -8.69
CA THR A 77 -7.76 2.11 -9.84
C THR A 77 -7.60 1.04 -10.91
N LYS A 78 -7.66 1.46 -12.18
CA LYS A 78 -7.59 0.54 -13.34
C LYS A 78 -6.16 0.30 -13.83
N GLY A 79 -5.27 1.27 -13.65
CA GLY A 79 -3.88 1.16 -14.04
C GLY A 79 -3.13 0.12 -13.19
N LYS A 80 -1.93 -0.28 -13.67
CA LYS A 80 -1.02 -1.14 -12.89
C LYS A 80 -0.74 -0.47 -11.54
N ARG A 81 -0.88 -1.24 -10.46
CA ARG A 81 -0.61 -0.78 -9.10
C ARG A 81 0.63 -1.45 -8.54
N THR A 82 1.48 -0.66 -7.91
CA THR A 82 2.59 -1.11 -7.06
C THR A 82 2.35 -0.53 -5.67
N LEU A 83 2.58 -1.32 -4.62
CA LEU A 83 2.41 -0.88 -3.25
C LEU A 83 3.78 -0.80 -2.57
N CYS A 84 3.97 0.20 -1.73
CA CYS A 84 5.09 0.34 -0.81
C CYS A 84 4.50 0.75 0.56
N ILE A 85 4.20 -0.25 1.38
CA ILE A 85 3.64 -0.10 2.71
C ILE A 85 4.75 -0.38 3.72
N ARG A 86 5.08 0.64 4.52
CA ARG A 86 6.12 0.55 5.55
C ARG A 86 5.47 0.41 6.93
N VAL A 87 5.98 -0.51 7.74
CA VAL A 87 5.52 -0.66 9.12
C VAL A 87 5.81 0.63 9.90
N ARG A 88 4.75 1.23 10.47
CA ARG A 88 4.79 2.46 11.29
C ARG A 88 5.52 3.64 10.66
N MET A 89 5.52 3.77 9.32
CA MET A 89 6.01 4.99 8.69
C MET A 89 5.17 6.18 9.15
N PRO A 90 5.80 7.25 9.70
CA PRO A 90 5.06 8.39 10.21
C PRO A 90 4.42 9.18 9.07
N HIS A 91 3.27 9.79 9.36
CA HIS A 91 2.60 10.69 8.44
C HIS A 91 3.23 12.09 8.53
N GLY A 92 3.77 12.62 7.43
CA GLY A 92 4.33 13.98 7.43
C GLY A 92 5.04 14.39 6.15
N HIS A 93 5.39 15.67 6.09
CA HIS A 93 6.22 16.25 5.02
C HIS A 93 7.71 15.92 5.20
N GLY A 94 8.51 16.15 4.17
CA GLY A 94 9.94 15.89 4.17
C GLY A 94 10.25 14.39 4.21
N GLY A 95 11.14 13.97 5.10
CA GLY A 95 11.77 12.64 5.06
C GLY A 95 10.82 11.46 4.87
N ALA A 96 9.74 11.38 5.64
CA ALA A 96 8.82 10.26 5.53
C ALA A 96 7.99 10.32 4.23
N GLY A 97 7.44 11.48 3.86
CA GLY A 97 6.56 11.59 2.70
C GLY A 97 7.25 11.79 1.34
N GLU A 98 8.47 12.33 1.33
CA GLU A 98 9.12 12.80 0.09
C GLU A 98 10.38 11.99 -0.25
N ASN A 99 11.05 11.40 0.75
CA ASN A 99 12.30 10.68 0.53
C ASN A 99 12.20 9.15 0.31
N PRO A 100 11.04 8.46 0.36
CA PRO A 100 10.99 7.06 -0.06
C PRO A 100 11.56 6.90 -1.48
N GLU A 101 12.67 6.15 -1.60
CA GLU A 101 13.42 6.06 -2.85
C GLU A 101 12.64 5.36 -3.96
N GLU A 102 11.62 4.59 -3.60
CA GLU A 102 10.67 3.98 -4.53
C GLU A 102 10.00 5.02 -5.43
N ILE A 103 9.74 6.24 -4.91
CA ILE A 103 9.14 7.34 -5.68
C ILE A 103 10.03 7.70 -6.86
N LYS A 104 11.34 7.87 -6.61
CA LYS A 104 12.32 8.21 -7.63
C LYS A 104 12.55 7.02 -8.57
N ALA A 105 12.73 5.82 -8.05
CA ALA A 105 12.96 4.61 -8.84
C ALA A 105 11.79 4.35 -9.80
N PHE A 106 10.55 4.47 -9.31
CA PHE A 106 9.35 4.31 -10.12
C PHE A 106 9.26 5.35 -11.23
N ALA A 107 9.52 6.63 -10.92
CA ALA A 107 9.53 7.71 -11.92
C ALA A 107 10.62 7.48 -12.99
N ASP A 108 11.84 7.12 -12.59
CA ASP A 108 12.95 6.88 -13.50
C ASP A 108 12.71 5.65 -14.39
N SER A 109 12.05 4.60 -13.88
CA SER A 109 11.68 3.44 -14.69
C SER A 109 10.74 3.79 -15.85
N ILE A 110 9.91 4.81 -15.68
CA ILE A 110 8.90 5.23 -16.66
C ILE A 110 9.43 6.33 -17.59
N LEU A 111 10.28 7.22 -17.07
CA LEU A 111 10.73 8.42 -17.79
C LEU A 111 12.15 8.31 -18.37
N LYS A 112 12.99 7.41 -17.84
CA LYS A 112 14.41 7.35 -18.16
C LYS A 112 14.92 5.93 -18.47
N ASN A 113 14.02 4.99 -18.74
CA ASN A 113 14.36 3.57 -18.94
C ASN A 113 15.15 2.97 -17.75
N GLY A 114 14.87 3.46 -16.53
CA GLY A 114 15.42 2.86 -15.31
C GLY A 114 14.87 1.46 -15.07
N GLU A 115 15.47 0.74 -14.14
CA GLU A 115 14.98 -0.56 -13.71
C GLU A 115 13.60 -0.42 -13.06
N VAL A 116 12.70 -1.36 -13.39
CA VAL A 116 11.36 -1.40 -12.81
C VAL A 116 11.41 -2.00 -11.41
N LEU A 117 10.59 -1.46 -10.51
CA LEU A 117 10.33 -2.10 -9.22
C LEU A 117 9.78 -3.52 -9.45
N ALA A 118 10.01 -4.39 -8.49
CA ALA A 118 9.46 -5.74 -8.51
C ALA A 118 7.94 -5.74 -8.67
N GLU A 119 7.43 -6.79 -9.29
CA GLU A 119 6.01 -6.99 -9.53
C GLU A 119 5.52 -8.19 -8.73
N ILE A 120 4.55 -7.96 -7.85
CA ILE A 120 3.77 -9.05 -7.26
C ILE A 120 2.82 -9.58 -8.33
N THR A 121 3.00 -10.84 -8.71
CA THR A 121 2.22 -11.50 -9.77
C THR A 121 1.05 -12.29 -9.23
N ASN A 122 1.18 -12.80 -8.01
CA ASN A 122 0.13 -13.51 -7.30
C ASN A 122 0.42 -13.49 -5.79
N GLN A 123 -0.62 -13.64 -4.97
CA GLN A 123 -0.50 -13.75 -3.52
C GLN A 123 -1.68 -14.52 -2.94
N GLY A 124 -1.51 -15.03 -1.73
CA GLY A 124 -2.60 -15.69 -1.03
C GLY A 124 -2.20 -16.19 0.35
N ILE A 125 -3.13 -16.91 0.96
CA ILE A 125 -2.92 -17.66 2.19
C ILE A 125 -3.33 -19.09 1.90
N ASP A 126 -2.46 -20.04 2.23
CA ASP A 126 -2.81 -21.46 2.32
C ASP A 126 -2.60 -21.90 3.77
N LYS A 127 -3.72 -22.23 4.45
CA LYS A 127 -3.76 -22.48 5.90
C LYS A 127 -3.21 -21.29 6.70
N ASP A 128 -2.05 -21.47 7.33
CA ASP A 128 -1.33 -20.48 8.13
C ASP A 128 -0.09 -19.94 7.41
N ILE A 129 0.05 -20.18 6.10
CA ILE A 129 1.15 -19.67 5.29
C ILE A 129 0.65 -18.57 4.37
N ILE A 130 1.10 -17.33 4.59
CA ILE A 130 0.97 -16.25 3.61
C ILE A 130 2.09 -16.39 2.58
N TRP A 131 1.77 -16.16 1.31
CA TRP A 131 2.73 -16.29 0.22
C TRP A 131 2.50 -15.26 -0.88
N ALA A 132 3.55 -14.99 -1.65
CA ALA A 132 3.51 -14.18 -2.86
C ALA A 132 4.50 -14.70 -3.90
N ASN A 133 4.09 -14.68 -5.17
CA ASN A 133 4.97 -14.87 -6.31
C ASN A 133 5.31 -13.52 -6.90
N PHE A 134 6.54 -13.35 -7.35
CA PHE A 134 7.01 -12.07 -7.88
C PHE A 134 7.81 -12.22 -9.17
N ASN A 135 7.97 -11.10 -9.87
CA ASN A 135 8.93 -10.94 -10.95
C ASN A 135 9.78 -9.71 -10.66
N SER A 136 11.09 -9.84 -10.88
CA SER A 136 12.01 -8.71 -10.77
C SER A 136 13.20 -8.92 -11.72
N SER A 137 13.69 -7.82 -12.30
CA SER A 137 14.99 -7.79 -12.98
C SER A 137 16.13 -7.47 -12.02
N VAL A 138 15.81 -6.82 -10.89
CA VAL A 138 16.74 -6.53 -9.80
C VAL A 138 16.64 -7.65 -8.76
N PRO A 139 17.74 -8.22 -8.27
CA PRO A 139 17.70 -9.27 -7.25
C PRO A 139 16.89 -8.86 -6.02
N ILE A 140 15.88 -9.66 -5.65
CA ILE A 140 15.25 -9.59 -4.34
C ILE A 140 16.15 -10.33 -3.37
N VAL A 141 16.59 -9.64 -2.33
CA VAL A 141 17.57 -10.15 -1.35
C VAL A 141 16.95 -10.38 0.02
N ASN A 142 15.78 -9.79 0.28
CA ASN A 142 15.08 -9.96 1.53
C ASN A 142 13.55 -9.97 1.33
N ALA A 143 12.85 -10.68 2.21
CA ALA A 143 11.41 -10.65 2.34
C ALA A 143 11.03 -10.53 3.82
N GLU A 144 10.02 -9.72 4.12
CA GLU A 144 9.51 -9.52 5.48
C GLU A 144 8.03 -9.84 5.57
N LEU A 145 7.64 -10.59 6.59
CA LEU A 145 6.26 -10.68 7.05
C LEU A 145 5.93 -9.44 7.88
N CYS A 146 4.98 -8.65 7.41
CA CYS A 146 4.46 -7.49 8.15
C CYS A 146 3.06 -7.82 8.67
N PHE A 147 2.86 -7.82 10.00
CA PHE A 147 1.61 -8.26 10.60
C PHE A 147 1.23 -7.51 11.88
N THR A 148 -0.01 -7.66 12.31
CA THR A 148 -0.51 -7.24 13.62
C THR A 148 -1.49 -8.27 14.16
N THR A 149 -1.56 -8.41 15.47
CA THR A 149 -2.59 -9.18 16.19
C THR A 149 -3.67 -8.27 16.79
N ASP A 150 -3.50 -6.95 16.67
CA ASP A 150 -4.44 -5.98 17.21
C ASP A 150 -5.68 -5.85 16.34
N SER A 151 -6.79 -5.44 16.96
CA SER A 151 -8.05 -5.10 16.28
C SER A 151 -8.48 -3.67 16.64
N GLY A 152 -9.52 -3.17 15.97
CA GLY A 152 -10.02 -1.81 16.19
C GLY A 152 -9.33 -0.76 15.31
N ASP A 153 -9.10 0.43 15.86
CA ASP A 153 -8.53 1.58 15.15
C ASP A 153 -7.14 1.27 14.57
N TRP A 154 -6.91 1.59 13.29
CA TRP A 154 -5.66 1.27 12.60
C TRP A 154 -4.46 2.05 13.15
N PHE A 155 -4.66 3.32 13.52
CA PHE A 155 -3.58 4.20 13.95
C PHE A 155 -2.89 3.66 15.21
N ASN A 156 -3.66 3.09 16.14
CA ASN A 156 -3.15 2.58 17.41
C ASN A 156 -2.66 1.12 17.38
N ARG A 157 -2.79 0.39 16.26
CA ARG A 157 -2.36 -1.02 16.20
C ARG A 157 -0.84 -1.13 16.28
N MET A 158 -0.36 -2.07 17.08
CA MET A 158 1.03 -2.47 17.07
C MET A 158 1.29 -3.40 15.89
N TRP A 159 2.22 -3.01 15.04
CA TRP A 159 2.66 -3.79 13.88
C TRP A 159 4.06 -4.35 14.09
N PHE A 160 4.32 -5.50 13.50
CA PHE A 160 5.60 -6.18 13.58
C PHE A 160 6.08 -6.52 12.17
N ASN A 161 7.41 -6.56 12.01
CA ASN A 161 8.06 -7.14 10.86
C ASN A 161 8.95 -8.30 11.32
N GLU A 162 8.80 -9.45 10.69
CA GLU A 162 9.62 -10.64 10.89
C GLU A 162 10.19 -11.11 9.55
N GLN A 163 11.31 -11.83 9.59
CA GLN A 163 11.92 -12.39 8.39
C GLN A 163 10.95 -13.40 7.73
N ALA A 164 10.68 -13.21 6.44
CA ALA A 164 9.99 -14.21 5.63
C ALA A 164 11.01 -15.07 4.86
N GLU A 165 10.59 -16.25 4.45
CA GLU A 165 11.35 -17.12 3.55
C GLU A 165 11.29 -16.57 2.13
N LEU A 166 12.41 -16.69 1.41
CA LEU A 166 12.56 -16.20 0.05
C LEU A 166 13.21 -17.27 -0.83
N ASP A 167 12.44 -17.79 -1.77
CA ASP A 167 12.91 -18.64 -2.86
C ASP A 167 13.14 -17.78 -4.11
N THR A 168 14.41 -17.52 -4.44
CA THR A 168 14.80 -16.71 -5.59
C THR A 168 14.77 -17.48 -6.91
N VAL A 169 14.77 -18.81 -6.86
CA VAL A 169 14.69 -19.67 -8.05
C VAL A 169 13.25 -19.72 -8.54
N ASP A 170 12.32 -20.02 -7.63
CA ASP A 170 10.88 -20.07 -7.92
C ASP A 170 10.20 -18.70 -7.84
N LYS A 171 10.96 -17.65 -7.48
CA LYS A 171 10.49 -16.27 -7.29
C LYS A 171 9.27 -16.19 -6.37
N LYS A 172 9.41 -16.77 -5.18
CA LYS A 172 8.34 -16.88 -4.19
C LYS A 172 8.84 -16.44 -2.83
N ALA A 173 8.04 -15.63 -2.14
CA ALA A 173 8.21 -15.32 -0.73
C ALA A 173 7.05 -15.90 0.08
N TYR A 174 7.32 -16.37 1.30
CA TYR A 174 6.29 -16.92 2.16
C TYR A 174 6.70 -16.87 3.62
N ALA A 175 5.71 -16.86 4.51
CA ALA A 175 5.93 -16.91 5.95
C ALA A 175 4.77 -17.60 6.65
N LYS A 176 5.08 -18.24 7.79
CA LYS A 176 4.05 -18.70 8.71
C LYS A 176 3.47 -17.51 9.46
N LEU A 177 2.16 -17.41 9.49
CA LEU A 177 1.43 -16.38 10.21
C LEU A 177 1.48 -16.68 11.72
N PRO A 178 1.92 -15.72 12.54
CA PRO A 178 1.82 -15.83 13.99
C PRO A 178 0.37 -16.04 14.45
N GLU A 179 0.19 -16.78 15.54
CA GLU A 179 -1.12 -17.02 16.13
C GLU A 179 -1.80 -15.69 16.49
N GLY A 180 -3.10 -15.58 16.19
CA GLY A 180 -3.88 -14.38 16.47
C GLY A 180 -3.63 -13.20 15.52
N THR A 181 -2.90 -13.41 14.42
CA THR A 181 -2.74 -12.39 13.37
C THR A 181 -4.12 -11.93 12.88
N THR A 182 -4.37 -10.63 12.82
CA THR A 182 -5.64 -10.07 12.30
C THR A 182 -5.47 -9.52 10.89
N VAL A 183 -4.27 -8.99 10.60
CA VAL A 183 -3.88 -8.41 9.31
C VAL A 183 -2.42 -8.75 9.03
N ALA A 184 -2.10 -9.16 7.80
CA ALA A 184 -0.72 -9.35 7.37
C ALA A 184 -0.52 -9.07 5.87
N TYR A 185 0.72 -8.78 5.51
CA TYR A 185 1.22 -8.66 4.13
C TYR A 185 2.71 -9.01 4.08
N LEU A 186 3.26 -9.16 2.89
CA LEU A 186 4.69 -9.35 2.67
C LEU A 186 5.30 -8.11 2.04
N ASN A 187 6.49 -7.72 2.50
CA ASN A 187 7.38 -6.79 1.82
C ASN A 187 8.50 -7.57 1.14
N LEU A 188 8.79 -7.25 -0.12
CA LEU A 188 9.97 -7.71 -0.85
C LEU A 188 10.95 -6.54 -0.97
N ILE A 189 12.21 -6.81 -0.68
CA ILE A 189 13.27 -5.80 -0.65
C ILE A 189 14.37 -6.22 -1.61
N ASP A 190 14.68 -5.34 -2.57
CA ASP A 190 15.75 -5.58 -3.54
C ASP A 190 17.14 -5.23 -2.99
N GLU A 191 18.19 -5.55 -3.75
CA GLU A 191 19.58 -5.26 -3.38
C GLU A 191 19.89 -3.76 -3.18
N LYS A 192 19.00 -2.86 -3.62
CA LYS A 192 19.09 -1.40 -3.43
C LYS A 192 18.29 -0.92 -2.22
N GLY A 193 17.59 -1.83 -1.52
CA GLY A 193 16.74 -1.51 -0.39
C GLY A 193 15.35 -1.00 -0.77
N LEU A 194 14.95 -1.11 -2.04
CA LEU A 194 13.62 -0.68 -2.50
C LEU A 194 12.56 -1.71 -2.13
N ILE A 195 11.42 -1.23 -1.65
CA ILE A 195 10.33 -2.05 -1.12
C ILE A 195 9.18 -2.14 -2.12
N VAL A 196 8.69 -3.37 -2.32
CA VAL A 196 7.38 -3.64 -2.92
C VAL A 196 6.57 -4.53 -1.98
N SER A 197 5.34 -4.12 -1.72
CA SER A 197 4.41 -4.84 -0.83
C SER A 197 3.37 -5.63 -1.61
N THR A 198 2.97 -6.76 -1.05
CA THR A 198 1.69 -7.38 -1.39
C THR A 198 0.54 -6.52 -0.89
N GLU A 199 -0.68 -6.80 -1.36
CA GLU A 199 -1.86 -6.33 -0.64
C GLU A 199 -1.91 -6.97 0.75
N HIS A 200 -2.41 -6.23 1.73
CA HIS A 200 -2.73 -6.81 3.02
C HIS A 200 -3.99 -7.65 2.96
N LEU A 201 -3.94 -8.76 3.66
CA LEU A 201 -5.03 -9.70 3.81
C LEU A 201 -5.55 -9.59 5.24
N ASN A 202 -6.88 -9.59 5.35
CA ASN A 202 -7.61 -9.55 6.61
C ASN A 202 -8.28 -10.91 6.83
N LYS A 203 -8.62 -11.25 8.08
CA LYS A 203 -9.37 -12.45 8.49
C LYS A 203 -8.54 -13.74 8.47
N PHE A 204 -7.67 -13.85 9.47
CA PHE A 204 -7.04 -15.11 9.86
C PHE A 204 -7.78 -15.70 11.07
#